data_AF-A0AAW0F3A5-F1
#
_entry.id   AF-A0AAW0F3A5-F1
#
_cell.length_a   1.000
_cell.length_b   1.000
_cell.length_c   1.000
_cell.angle_alpha   90.00
_cell.angle_beta   90.00
_cell.angle_gamma   90.00
#
_symmetry.space_group_name_H-M   'P 1'
#
loop_
_entity.id
_entity.type
_entity.pdbx_description
1 polymer ?
#
loop_
_entity_poly.entity_id
_entity_poly.type
_entity_poly.pdbx_seq_one_letter_code
_entity_poly.pdbx_strand_id
1 'polypeptide(L)'
;MRRSLLKTAVAAVLLCAAVRGRAQHVVSEPEEVMEHHRSFDALQARTVSTRVSRGSRVADTAGLPPEVTAPSDWTPIRIAVFTFDIEDSSRYCTEAGQLRPDFDGNTVICGPDDVLTDSKRQMLLEFLIPSAVRMHEERLSVQRERGNIVVDRLINQDPECRDFSIPDSHRRKGVANADFLLYVAAGPTVGTAMAWALTCQNFANGRPSVGVANVSPKYITTDPQAMRVIAHEILHALGFHIDVFSKQGMVSHTFLLRGKWWVPVIKSPSVVAQARAHFGCSTQTFLELEDMGGEGTKLSHWKRRSMKDDLMESSGGAGIYSAITIAAMEDTGFYKGNYSMAEPMMYGRNAGCGLVREKCVVKGVSQFPEMFCGSANATKLVCASARLGVGHCNLVNHPSPLPRQFQYFSNATLGGAEVEMDYCPYVDPFSESKCSFDGRFLNGSVYGAKSRCFDAPAGFAESGRSSAQYGLCANVHCETTTTYSVKVRGATMFTRCTPGTTLTLSSLSSKFSDGHITCPPYDSVCGRRLSTTQAR
;
A
#
# COMPACT_ATOMS: atom_id res chain seq x y z
N MET A 1 -67.89 20.43 -43.96
CA MET A 1 -67.63 21.08 -45.27
C MET A 1 -66.12 21.04 -45.55
N ARG A 2 -65.77 20.64 -46.77
CA ARG A 2 -64.41 20.36 -47.28
C ARG A 2 -63.55 21.63 -47.45
N ARG A 3 -62.22 21.48 -47.32
CA ARG A 3 -61.19 21.53 -48.40
C ARG A 3 -59.78 21.43 -47.74
N SER A 4 -58.97 20.38 -47.96
CA SER A 4 -58.12 20.03 -49.15
C SER A 4 -56.80 20.84 -49.15
N LEU A 5 -55.55 20.38 -49.36
CA LEU A 5 -54.83 19.17 -49.85
C LEU A 5 -53.35 19.35 -49.38
N LEU A 6 -52.59 18.38 -48.86
CA LEU A 6 -51.82 17.29 -49.51
C LEU A 6 -50.59 17.71 -50.35
N LYS A 7 -49.36 17.39 -49.86
CA LYS A 7 -48.31 16.52 -50.49
C LYS A 7 -46.82 16.98 -50.33
N THR A 8 -46.00 16.00 -49.86
CA THR A 8 -44.61 15.62 -50.28
C THR A 8 -43.43 16.59 -50.03
N ALA A 9 -42.16 16.19 -49.81
CA ALA A 9 -41.43 14.95 -49.50
C ALA A 9 -39.90 15.29 -49.48
N VAL A 10 -39.11 14.63 -48.61
CA VAL A 10 -37.75 14.07 -48.87
C VAL A 10 -36.47 14.96 -48.88
N ALA A 11 -35.52 14.52 -48.04
CA ALA A 11 -34.04 14.47 -48.11
C ALA A 11 -33.13 15.73 -48.20
N ALA A 12 -32.38 15.90 -47.10
CA ALA A 12 -30.91 15.85 -46.95
C ALA A 12 -29.92 16.46 -47.99
N VAL A 13 -28.79 16.94 -47.41
CA VAL A 13 -27.42 17.21 -47.93
C VAL A 13 -27.10 18.72 -48.03
N LEU A 14 -26.34 19.32 -47.09
CA LEU A 14 -24.86 19.39 -46.88
C LEU A 14 -24.16 20.53 -47.66
N LEU A 15 -23.08 21.06 -47.04
CA LEU A 15 -22.19 22.20 -47.37
C LEU A 15 -22.66 23.57 -46.82
N CYS A 16 -21.87 24.36 -46.06
CA CYS A 16 -20.42 24.59 -46.18
C CYS A 16 -19.74 25.10 -44.87
N ALA A 17 -18.47 24.73 -44.71
CA ALA A 17 -17.30 25.40 -44.07
C ALA A 17 -17.42 25.94 -42.62
N ALA A 18 -16.76 25.34 -41.62
CA ALA A 18 -15.33 25.40 -41.28
C ALA A 18 -14.83 26.78 -40.79
N VAL A 19 -14.43 26.87 -39.50
CA VAL A 19 -13.05 27.14 -39.04
C VAL A 19 -12.98 27.27 -37.48
N ARG A 20 -12.20 26.35 -36.90
CA ARG A 20 -11.34 26.39 -35.68
C ARG A 20 -11.91 26.81 -34.30
N GLY A 21 -11.77 25.87 -33.37
CA GLY A 21 -10.91 26.10 -32.19
C GLY A 21 -11.49 25.75 -30.82
N ARG A 22 -11.28 24.51 -30.35
CA ARG A 22 -10.73 24.18 -29.01
C ARG A 22 -10.81 22.67 -28.79
N ALA A 23 -9.66 22.07 -28.51
CA ALA A 23 -9.59 20.74 -27.92
C ALA A 23 -10.24 20.80 -26.54
N GLN A 24 -11.41 20.18 -26.39
CA GLN A 24 -11.93 19.81 -25.08
C GLN A 24 -11.19 18.53 -24.67
N HIS A 25 -10.24 18.67 -23.76
CA HIS A 25 -9.75 17.55 -22.97
C HIS A 25 -10.94 17.01 -22.18
N VAL A 26 -11.37 15.81 -22.52
CA VAL A 26 -12.25 15.00 -21.66
C VAL A 26 -11.42 14.63 -20.45
N VAL A 27 -11.70 15.29 -19.33
CA VAL A 27 -11.22 14.91 -18.00
C VAL A 27 -12.06 13.71 -17.60
N SER A 28 -11.47 12.52 -17.59
CA SER A 28 -12.06 11.35 -16.92
C SER A 28 -12.07 11.63 -15.41
N GLU A 29 -13.26 11.57 -14.80
CA GLU A 29 -13.48 11.75 -13.37
C GLU A 29 -12.89 10.60 -12.52
N PRO A 30 -12.61 10.82 -11.23
CA PRO A 30 -11.87 9.90 -10.35
C PRO A 30 -12.77 8.85 -9.67
N GLU A 31 -13.57 8.11 -10.45
CA GLU A 31 -14.45 7.05 -9.91
C GLU A 31 -13.67 5.85 -9.32
N GLU A 32 -12.49 5.53 -9.86
CA GLU A 32 -11.72 4.33 -9.47
C GLU A 32 -11.18 4.36 -8.03
N VAL A 33 -10.85 5.53 -7.47
CA VAL A 33 -10.27 5.63 -6.12
C VAL A 33 -11.34 5.48 -5.04
N MET A 34 -12.56 5.97 -5.29
CA MET A 34 -13.67 5.88 -4.34
C MET A 34 -14.29 4.47 -4.29
N GLU A 35 -14.16 3.70 -5.38
CA GLU A 35 -14.57 2.29 -5.44
C GLU A 35 -13.59 1.36 -4.69
N HIS A 36 -12.31 1.75 -4.60
CA HIS A 36 -11.28 1.02 -3.84
C HIS A 36 -11.57 0.92 -2.35
N HIS A 37 -12.16 1.97 -1.78
CA HIS A 37 -12.41 2.04 -0.34
C HIS A 37 -13.60 1.18 0.08
N ARG A 38 -14.70 1.18 -0.70
CA ARG A 38 -15.94 0.52 -0.29
C ARG A 38 -15.85 -1.00 -0.21
N SER A 39 -15.09 -1.65 -1.09
CA SER A 39 -15.01 -3.12 -1.08
C SER A 39 -14.05 -3.66 -0.02
N PHE A 40 -12.90 -3.00 0.17
CA PHE A 40 -11.95 -3.33 1.24
C PHE A 40 -12.53 -3.06 2.63
N ASP A 41 -13.24 -1.94 2.79
CA ASP A 41 -13.94 -1.59 4.02
C ASP A 41 -15.04 -2.59 4.38
N ALA A 42 -15.79 -3.10 3.40
CA ALA A 42 -16.86 -4.05 3.65
C ALA A 42 -16.33 -5.42 4.13
N LEU A 43 -15.17 -5.85 3.60
CA LEU A 43 -14.49 -7.10 3.98
C LEU A 43 -13.87 -7.01 5.38
N GLN A 44 -13.09 -5.96 5.64
CA GLN A 44 -12.42 -5.77 6.94
C GLN A 44 -13.39 -5.37 8.07
N ALA A 45 -14.53 -4.74 7.77
CA ALA A 45 -15.56 -4.41 8.77
C ALA A 45 -16.30 -5.64 9.32
N ARG A 46 -16.58 -6.63 8.47
CA ARG A 46 -17.28 -7.86 8.88
C ARG A 46 -16.42 -8.71 9.82
N THR A 47 -15.11 -8.69 9.63
CA THR A 47 -14.10 -9.45 10.38
C THR A 47 -13.80 -8.94 11.80
N VAL A 48 -14.16 -7.69 12.13
CA VAL A 48 -14.00 -7.14 13.49
C VAL A 48 -15.12 -7.62 14.42
N SER A 49 -16.29 -7.99 13.89
CA SER A 49 -17.52 -8.16 14.67
C SER A 49 -17.78 -9.57 15.23
N THR A 50 -17.06 -10.61 14.78
CA THR A 50 -17.31 -12.00 15.21
C THR A 50 -16.05 -12.69 15.74
N ARG A 51 -15.78 -12.64 17.05
CA ARG A 51 -14.63 -13.35 17.63
C ARG A 51 -15.01 -14.29 18.77
N VAL A 52 -15.26 -15.56 18.42
CA VAL A 52 -15.12 -16.66 19.37
C VAL A 52 -13.64 -17.07 19.37
N SER A 53 -12.89 -16.67 20.39
CA SER A 53 -11.50 -17.10 20.57
C SER A 53 -11.37 -17.96 21.83
N ARG A 54 -11.15 -19.27 21.64
CA ARG A 54 -10.55 -20.14 22.66
C ARG A 54 -9.13 -20.46 22.21
N GLY A 55 -8.21 -20.51 23.18
CA GLY A 55 -6.79 -20.68 22.92
C GLY A 55 -6.48 -21.98 22.17
N SER A 56 -5.54 -21.90 21.23
CA SER A 56 -4.99 -23.06 20.52
C SER A 56 -4.57 -24.15 21.50
N ARG A 57 -4.98 -25.39 21.22
CA ARG A 57 -4.42 -26.56 21.91
C ARG A 57 -3.08 -26.86 21.30
N VAL A 58 -2.02 -26.76 22.10
CA VAL A 58 -0.70 -27.26 21.72
C VAL A 58 -0.57 -28.67 22.28
N ALA A 59 -0.28 -29.64 21.42
CA ALA A 59 -0.12 -31.03 21.86
C ALA A 59 1.30 -31.21 22.44
N ASP A 60 1.39 -31.41 23.76
CA ASP A 60 2.65 -31.64 24.45
C ASP A 60 3.26 -33.01 24.06
N THR A 61 4.58 -33.03 23.93
CA THR A 61 5.38 -34.27 23.96
C THR A 61 6.09 -34.34 25.32
N ALA A 62 5.94 -35.45 26.02
CA ALA A 62 6.38 -35.60 27.42
C ALA A 62 7.91 -35.75 27.55
N GLY A 63 8.53 -34.99 28.47
CA GLY A 63 9.90 -35.18 29.00
C GLY A 63 10.41 -33.99 29.83
N LEU A 64 10.85 -34.21 31.08
CA LEU A 64 11.21 -33.21 32.14
C LEU A 64 12.71 -32.77 32.16
N PRO A 65 13.10 -31.70 32.90
CA PRO A 65 14.30 -30.85 32.70
C PRO A 65 15.40 -31.04 33.80
N PRO A 66 16.55 -30.28 33.89
CA PRO A 66 16.60 -28.83 34.19
C PRO A 66 17.71 -27.96 33.50
N GLU A 67 17.38 -26.66 33.42
CA GLU A 67 18.19 -25.44 33.69
C GLU A 67 19.56 -25.18 33.03
N VAL A 68 19.59 -24.21 32.09
CA VAL A 68 20.77 -23.36 31.78
C VAL A 68 20.29 -21.96 31.41
N THR A 69 20.89 -20.95 32.02
CA THR A 69 20.71 -19.50 31.81
C THR A 69 20.41 -19.11 30.35
N ALA A 70 19.21 -18.57 30.09
CA ALA A 70 18.71 -18.36 28.73
C ALA A 70 19.38 -17.14 28.05
N PRO A 71 20.01 -17.32 26.88
CA PRO A 71 20.07 -16.27 25.87
C PRO A 71 18.63 -15.94 25.44
N SER A 72 18.31 -14.69 25.12
CA SER A 72 16.98 -14.24 24.66
C SER A 72 16.23 -15.30 23.84
N ASP A 73 15.14 -15.86 24.38
CA ASP A 73 14.29 -16.92 23.78
C ASP A 73 13.57 -16.50 22.47
N TRP A 74 13.83 -15.28 21.99
CA TRP A 74 13.29 -14.74 20.75
C TRP A 74 14.06 -15.26 19.55
N THR A 75 13.33 -15.84 18.60
CA THR A 75 13.88 -16.37 17.36
C THR A 75 13.02 -15.95 16.17
N PRO A 76 13.57 -15.85 14.94
CA PRO A 76 12.77 -15.49 13.76
C PRO A 76 11.51 -16.35 13.66
N ILE A 77 10.37 -15.68 13.41
CA ILE A 77 9.08 -16.35 13.24
C ILE A 77 9.15 -17.31 12.06
N ARG A 78 8.52 -18.49 12.20
CA ARG A 78 8.34 -19.45 11.12
C ARG A 78 6.89 -19.44 10.67
N ILE A 79 6.64 -18.96 9.46
CA ILE A 79 5.30 -18.91 8.87
C ILE A 79 5.13 -20.10 7.92
N ALA A 80 4.32 -21.08 8.32
CA ALA A 80 3.99 -22.21 7.45
C ALA A 80 2.85 -21.82 6.51
N VAL A 81 3.13 -21.78 5.21
CA VAL A 81 2.17 -21.40 4.19
C VAL A 81 1.58 -22.63 3.51
N PHE A 82 0.26 -22.62 3.31
CA PHE A 82 -0.46 -23.68 2.63
C PHE A 82 -1.30 -23.12 1.49
N THR A 83 -1.17 -23.71 0.30
CA THR A 83 -1.76 -23.23 -0.96
C THR A 83 -2.75 -24.23 -1.55
N PHE A 84 -3.40 -25.03 -0.71
CA PHE A 84 -4.32 -26.09 -1.12
C PHE A 84 -5.41 -25.57 -2.08
N ASP A 85 -5.94 -24.38 -1.82
CA ASP A 85 -6.96 -23.73 -2.65
C ASP A 85 -6.43 -23.22 -4.00
N ILE A 86 -5.11 -23.10 -4.18
CA ILE A 86 -4.43 -22.72 -5.44
C ILE A 86 -3.98 -23.98 -6.21
N GLU A 87 -4.00 -25.15 -5.57
CA GLU A 87 -3.69 -26.45 -6.15
C GLU A 87 -4.94 -27.18 -6.65
N ASP A 88 -6.12 -26.81 -6.17
CA ASP A 88 -7.41 -27.36 -6.57
C ASP A 88 -8.11 -26.46 -7.60
N SER A 89 -8.22 -26.93 -8.85
CA SER A 89 -8.85 -26.19 -9.95
C SER A 89 -10.35 -25.93 -9.78
N SER A 90 -11.01 -26.56 -8.80
CA SER A 90 -12.39 -26.26 -8.42
C SER A 90 -12.51 -25.02 -7.52
N ARG A 91 -11.38 -24.52 -7.01
CA ARG A 91 -11.31 -23.47 -5.97
C ARG A 91 -10.88 -22.10 -6.51
N TYR A 92 -10.29 -22.06 -7.71
CA TYR A 92 -9.94 -20.82 -8.41
C TYR A 92 -10.42 -20.82 -9.86
N CYS A 93 -10.45 -19.65 -10.49
CA CYS A 93 -10.92 -19.50 -11.88
C CYS A 93 -9.86 -20.01 -12.88
N THR A 94 -10.19 -21.07 -13.63
CA THR A 94 -9.35 -21.54 -14.74
C THR A 94 -9.79 -20.97 -16.09
N GLU A 95 -11.04 -20.52 -16.19
CA GLU A 95 -11.60 -19.87 -17.39
C GLU A 95 -12.70 -18.88 -16.98
N ALA A 96 -12.96 -17.89 -17.84
CA ALA A 96 -14.04 -16.93 -17.64
C ALA A 96 -15.42 -17.61 -17.75
N GLY A 97 -16.38 -17.17 -16.94
CA GLY A 97 -17.74 -17.72 -16.87
C GLY A 97 -17.93 -18.84 -15.86
N GLN A 98 -16.86 -19.38 -15.26
CA GLN A 98 -16.97 -20.33 -14.15
C GLN A 98 -17.54 -19.70 -12.89
N LEU A 99 -18.21 -20.49 -12.06
CA LEU A 99 -18.55 -20.13 -10.69
C LEU A 99 -17.44 -20.60 -9.74
N ARG A 100 -16.87 -19.68 -8.97
CA ARG A 100 -15.80 -19.95 -7.99
C ARG A 100 -16.00 -19.16 -6.71
N PRO A 101 -15.49 -19.65 -5.56
CA PRO A 101 -15.57 -18.91 -4.31
C PRO A 101 -14.80 -17.59 -4.40
N ASP A 102 -15.36 -16.53 -3.84
CA ASP A 102 -14.66 -15.26 -3.59
C ASP A 102 -13.88 -15.28 -2.25
N PHE A 103 -14.03 -16.39 -1.51
CA PHE A 103 -13.47 -16.63 -0.18
C PHE A 103 -14.02 -15.67 0.90
N ASP A 104 -15.11 -14.95 0.60
CA ASP A 104 -15.85 -14.06 1.51
C ASP A 104 -17.27 -14.60 1.77
N GLY A 105 -17.41 -15.93 1.82
CA GLY A 105 -18.67 -16.61 2.05
C GLY A 105 -19.60 -16.67 0.84
N ASN A 106 -19.18 -16.25 -0.36
CA ASN A 106 -20.00 -16.29 -1.58
C ASN A 106 -19.31 -17.05 -2.73
N THR A 107 -20.02 -17.13 -3.85
CA THR A 107 -19.53 -17.67 -5.12
C THR A 107 -19.87 -16.68 -6.21
N VAL A 108 -18.90 -16.37 -7.06
CA VAL A 108 -19.03 -15.34 -8.11
C VAL A 108 -18.66 -15.91 -9.47
N ILE A 109 -19.18 -15.27 -10.52
CA ILE A 109 -18.87 -15.63 -11.91
C ILE A 109 -17.53 -15.00 -12.26
N CYS A 110 -16.56 -15.82 -12.66
CA CYS A 110 -15.23 -15.40 -13.06
C CYS A 110 -15.28 -14.50 -14.30
N GLY A 111 -14.72 -13.30 -14.22
CA GLY A 111 -14.37 -12.48 -15.37
C GLY A 111 -13.06 -12.95 -16.04
N PRO A 112 -12.70 -12.36 -17.19
CA PRO A 112 -11.44 -12.66 -17.87
C PRO A 112 -10.20 -12.38 -17.00
N ASP A 113 -10.22 -11.30 -16.22
CA ASP A 113 -9.07 -10.91 -15.39
C ASP A 113 -8.93 -11.77 -14.13
N ASP A 114 -10.00 -12.45 -13.72
CA ASP A 114 -10.02 -13.34 -12.56
C ASP A 114 -9.38 -14.70 -12.84
N VAL A 115 -9.10 -15.01 -14.11
CA VAL A 115 -8.43 -16.25 -14.49
C VAL A 115 -7.00 -16.28 -13.94
N LEU A 116 -6.72 -17.29 -13.12
CA LEU A 116 -5.39 -17.58 -12.61
C LEU A 116 -4.64 -18.43 -13.65
N THR A 117 -4.03 -17.75 -14.61
CA THR A 117 -3.17 -18.39 -15.61
C THR A 117 -1.94 -19.05 -14.98
N ASP A 118 -1.30 -19.98 -15.68
CA ASP A 118 -0.06 -20.63 -15.20
C ASP A 118 1.03 -19.61 -14.85
N SER A 119 1.16 -18.54 -15.63
CA SER A 119 2.11 -17.46 -15.37
C SER A 119 1.79 -16.68 -14.09
N LYS A 120 0.51 -16.35 -13.85
CA LYS A 120 0.08 -15.70 -12.60
C LYS A 120 0.27 -16.64 -11.41
N ARG A 121 -0.11 -17.92 -11.56
CA ARG A 121 0.05 -18.95 -10.54
C ARG A 121 1.52 -19.12 -10.14
N GLN A 122 2.41 -19.24 -11.13
CA GLN A 122 3.84 -19.35 -10.91
C GLN A 122 4.38 -18.11 -10.17
N MET A 123 4.02 -16.92 -10.63
CA MET A 123 4.42 -15.67 -9.99
C MET A 123 3.92 -15.55 -8.54
N LEU A 124 2.69 -15.98 -8.28
CA LEU A 124 2.12 -15.95 -6.95
C LEU A 124 2.87 -16.90 -5.99
N LEU A 125 3.05 -18.15 -6.41
CA LEU A 125 3.61 -19.23 -5.58
C LEU A 125 5.13 -19.15 -5.42
N GLU A 126 5.86 -18.82 -6.49
CA GLU A 126 7.33 -18.84 -6.47
C GLU A 126 7.93 -17.51 -6.00
N PHE A 127 7.15 -16.43 -6.00
CA PHE A 127 7.70 -15.09 -5.80
C PHE A 127 6.89 -14.21 -4.86
N LEU A 128 5.63 -13.93 -5.15
CA LEU A 128 4.86 -12.94 -4.39
C LEU A 128 4.65 -13.38 -2.93
N ILE A 129 4.09 -14.57 -2.72
CA ILE A 129 3.84 -15.13 -1.38
C ILE A 129 5.16 -15.32 -0.61
N PRO A 130 6.19 -16.01 -1.15
CA PRO A 130 7.45 -16.19 -0.42
C PRO A 130 8.14 -14.87 -0.07
N SER A 131 8.11 -13.88 -0.96
CA SER A 131 8.73 -12.57 -0.71
C SER A 131 8.01 -11.79 0.38
N ALA A 132 6.67 -11.81 0.39
CA ALA A 132 5.86 -11.16 1.41
C ALA A 132 6.07 -11.82 2.78
N VAL A 133 6.04 -13.15 2.85
CA VAL A 133 6.32 -13.91 4.09
C VAL A 133 7.71 -13.59 4.64
N ARG A 134 8.72 -13.62 3.77
CA ARG A 134 10.10 -13.31 4.15
C ARG A 134 10.24 -11.90 4.74
N MET A 135 9.46 -10.92 4.28
CA MET A 135 9.48 -9.58 4.88
C MET A 135 9.13 -9.60 6.36
N HIS A 136 8.18 -10.44 6.78
CA HIS A 136 7.82 -10.62 8.18
C HIS A 136 8.85 -11.46 8.94
N GLU A 137 9.31 -12.58 8.38
CA GLU A 137 10.28 -13.46 9.04
C GLU A 137 11.62 -12.77 9.36
N GLU A 138 12.06 -11.84 8.50
CA GLU A 138 13.29 -11.07 8.73
C GLU A 138 13.14 -9.98 9.80
N ARG A 139 11.89 -9.54 10.08
CA ARG A 139 11.58 -8.38 10.92
C ARG A 139 10.97 -8.74 12.26
N LEU A 140 10.35 -9.90 12.38
CA LEU A 140 9.62 -10.32 13.56
C LEU A 140 10.22 -11.61 14.11
N SER A 141 10.61 -11.56 15.37
CA SER A 141 10.95 -12.74 16.16
C SER A 141 9.83 -13.06 17.13
N VAL A 142 9.71 -14.32 17.54
CA VAL A 142 8.71 -14.83 18.49
C VAL A 142 9.38 -15.68 19.57
N GLN A 143 8.73 -15.74 20.72
CA GLN A 143 8.92 -16.85 21.67
C GLN A 143 8.07 -18.02 21.20
N ARG A 144 8.72 -19.17 20.96
CA ARG A 144 8.08 -20.32 20.35
C ARG A 144 7.16 -21.04 21.34
N GLU A 145 5.97 -21.40 20.87
CA GLU A 145 5.07 -22.28 21.61
C GLU A 145 5.53 -23.74 21.45
N ARG A 146 5.40 -24.54 22.51
CA ARG A 146 5.90 -25.93 22.52
C ARG A 146 4.90 -26.90 21.91
N GLY A 147 5.24 -27.46 20.75
CA GLY A 147 4.47 -28.54 20.11
C GLY A 147 3.85 -28.10 18.79
N ASN A 148 2.83 -28.84 18.33
CA ASN A 148 2.20 -28.59 17.04
C ASN A 148 1.07 -27.57 17.15
N ILE A 149 0.93 -26.69 16.15
CA ILE A 149 -0.25 -25.83 16.02
C ILE A 149 -1.40 -26.69 15.50
N VAL A 150 -2.41 -26.94 16.34
CA VAL A 150 -3.62 -27.66 15.96
C VAL A 150 -4.68 -26.66 15.53
N VAL A 151 -5.25 -26.86 14.34
CA VAL A 151 -6.30 -26.00 13.81
C VAL A 151 -7.66 -26.42 14.35
N ASP A 152 -8.27 -25.57 15.17
CA ASP A 152 -9.56 -25.82 15.80
C ASP A 152 -10.67 -25.87 14.72
N ARG A 153 -11.69 -26.70 14.94
CA ARG A 153 -12.89 -26.72 14.10
C ARG A 153 -13.76 -25.49 14.31
N LEU A 154 -13.60 -24.79 15.43
CA LEU A 154 -14.34 -23.56 15.73
C LEU A 154 -14.06 -22.43 14.74
N ILE A 155 -12.93 -22.43 14.02
CA ILE A 155 -12.67 -21.44 12.98
C ILE A 155 -13.76 -21.45 11.90
N ASN A 156 -14.48 -22.57 11.71
CA ASN A 156 -15.57 -22.66 10.75
C ASN A 156 -16.83 -21.88 11.17
N GLN A 157 -16.85 -21.30 12.37
CA GLN A 157 -17.91 -20.38 12.82
C GLN A 157 -17.75 -18.98 12.22
N ASP A 158 -16.53 -18.63 11.84
CA ASP A 158 -16.21 -17.41 11.11
C ASP A 158 -16.46 -17.66 9.61
N PRO A 159 -17.34 -16.88 8.95
CA PRO A 159 -17.74 -17.08 7.56
C PRO A 159 -16.58 -17.07 6.57
N GLU A 160 -15.54 -16.29 6.83
CA GLU A 160 -14.39 -16.11 5.96
C GLU A 160 -13.38 -17.24 6.19
N CYS A 161 -13.12 -17.61 7.45
CA CYS A 161 -12.23 -18.72 7.79
C CYS A 161 -12.75 -20.09 7.32
N ARG A 162 -14.06 -20.32 7.33
CA ARG A 162 -14.65 -21.62 6.96
C ARG A 162 -14.47 -21.95 5.49
N ASP A 163 -14.25 -20.93 4.65
CA ASP A 163 -14.17 -21.10 3.22
C ASP A 163 -12.85 -21.72 2.79
N PHE A 164 -11.82 -21.75 3.63
CA PHE A 164 -10.49 -22.25 3.26
C PHE A 164 -10.34 -23.78 3.43
N SER A 165 -9.56 -24.39 2.53
CA SER A 165 -9.29 -25.82 2.55
C SER A 165 -8.27 -26.16 3.63
N ILE A 166 -8.73 -26.81 4.71
CA ILE A 166 -7.90 -27.17 5.86
C ILE A 166 -7.91 -28.69 6.07
N PRO A 167 -6.78 -29.38 5.83
CA PRO A 167 -6.70 -30.83 5.94
C PRO A 167 -7.01 -31.35 7.34
N ASP A 168 -7.65 -32.53 7.41
CA ASP A 168 -7.93 -33.22 8.68
C ASP A 168 -6.67 -33.53 9.50
N SER A 169 -5.51 -33.65 8.85
CA SER A 169 -4.22 -33.82 9.54
C SER A 169 -3.86 -32.59 10.37
N HIS A 170 -4.10 -31.37 9.87
CA HIS A 170 -3.82 -30.13 10.61
C HIS A 170 -4.78 -29.95 11.79
N ARG A 171 -5.98 -30.53 11.70
CA ARG A 171 -7.00 -30.52 12.77
C ARG A 171 -6.76 -31.60 13.84
N ARG A 172 -6.17 -32.74 13.48
CA ARG A 172 -5.95 -33.87 14.40
C ARG A 172 -4.53 -33.94 14.97
N LYS A 173 -3.52 -33.84 14.10
CA LYS A 173 -2.10 -33.95 14.47
C LYS A 173 -1.45 -32.58 14.68
N GLY A 174 -2.00 -31.54 14.06
CA GLY A 174 -1.39 -30.22 14.02
C GLY A 174 -0.17 -30.16 13.10
N VAL A 175 0.33 -28.94 12.91
CA VAL A 175 1.52 -28.65 12.10
C VAL A 175 2.71 -28.42 13.04
N ALA A 176 3.77 -29.18 12.83
CA ALA A 176 5.02 -29.05 13.58
C ALA A 176 5.90 -27.92 13.01
N ASN A 177 6.85 -27.45 13.82
CA ASN A 177 7.89 -26.51 13.40
C ASN A 177 7.39 -25.17 12.81
N ALA A 178 6.21 -24.72 13.21
CA ALA A 178 5.61 -23.46 12.78
C ALA A 178 5.26 -22.60 14.00
N ASP A 179 5.28 -21.29 13.82
CA ASP A 179 4.87 -20.32 14.84
C ASP A 179 3.59 -19.56 14.43
N PHE A 180 3.21 -19.69 13.15
CA PHE A 180 1.96 -19.22 12.56
C PHE A 180 1.64 -20.06 11.32
N LEU A 181 0.37 -20.39 11.10
CA LEU A 181 -0.12 -21.09 9.90
C LEU A 181 -0.90 -20.11 9.01
N LEU A 182 -0.51 -19.99 7.75
CA LEU A 182 -1.19 -19.15 6.77
C LEU A 182 -1.76 -20.00 5.64
N TYR A 183 -3.07 -19.96 5.46
CA TYR A 183 -3.77 -20.61 4.34
C TYR A 183 -4.07 -19.58 3.26
N VAL A 184 -3.59 -19.81 2.04
CA VAL A 184 -3.67 -18.83 0.95
C VAL A 184 -4.50 -19.35 -0.20
N ALA A 185 -5.39 -18.50 -0.68
CA ALA A 185 -6.26 -18.72 -1.83
C ALA A 185 -6.02 -17.66 -2.92
N ALA A 186 -6.56 -17.93 -4.11
CA ALA A 186 -6.53 -17.02 -5.25
C ALA A 186 -7.87 -17.00 -5.99
N GLY A 187 -8.91 -16.54 -5.30
CA GLY A 187 -10.25 -16.34 -5.84
C GLY A 187 -10.50 -14.89 -6.28
N PRO A 188 -11.58 -14.64 -7.04
CA PRO A 188 -11.98 -13.28 -7.41
C PRO A 188 -12.26 -12.43 -6.18
N THR A 189 -12.11 -11.12 -6.32
CA THR A 189 -12.47 -10.15 -5.28
C THR A 189 -13.47 -9.14 -5.85
N VAL A 190 -14.35 -8.63 -5.00
CA VAL A 190 -15.31 -7.59 -5.39
C VAL A 190 -14.65 -6.21 -5.33
N GLY A 191 -14.97 -5.34 -6.31
CA GLY A 191 -14.43 -3.99 -6.40
C GLY A 191 -12.95 -3.99 -6.79
N THR A 192 -12.11 -3.30 -6.03
CA THR A 192 -10.68 -3.18 -6.34
C THR A 192 -9.74 -3.77 -5.28
N ALA A 193 -10.26 -4.58 -4.36
CA ALA A 193 -9.44 -5.22 -3.34
C ALA A 193 -8.43 -6.18 -4.00
N MET A 194 -7.15 -5.87 -3.88
CA MET A 194 -6.09 -6.70 -4.47
C MET A 194 -5.87 -8.01 -3.70
N ALA A 195 -5.96 -7.92 -2.37
CA ALA A 195 -5.88 -9.04 -1.46
C ALA A 195 -6.60 -8.67 -0.16
N TRP A 196 -6.86 -9.65 0.68
CA TRP A 196 -7.26 -9.45 2.07
C TRP A 196 -6.74 -10.61 2.92
N ALA A 197 -6.53 -10.37 4.21
CA ALA A 197 -6.22 -11.45 5.15
C ALA A 197 -6.72 -11.13 6.56
N LEU A 198 -6.89 -12.19 7.35
CA LEU A 198 -7.42 -12.08 8.71
C LEU A 198 -6.87 -13.20 9.62
N THR A 199 -7.00 -12.98 10.92
CA THR A 199 -6.67 -13.98 11.94
C THR A 199 -7.87 -14.88 12.25
N CYS A 200 -7.73 -16.19 12.07
CA CYS A 200 -8.77 -17.18 12.37
C CYS A 200 -8.63 -17.80 13.77
N GLN A 201 -7.41 -17.87 14.30
CA GLN A 201 -7.14 -18.53 15.58
C GLN A 201 -5.97 -17.87 16.29
N ASN A 202 -6.04 -17.87 17.63
CA ASN A 202 -4.98 -17.38 18.51
C ASN A 202 -4.46 -18.48 19.43
N PHE A 203 -3.23 -18.34 19.89
CA PHE A 203 -2.71 -19.03 21.07
C PHE A 203 -3.41 -18.56 22.36
N ALA A 204 -3.20 -19.28 23.45
CA ALA A 204 -3.80 -18.95 24.74
C ALA A 204 -3.33 -17.57 25.29
N ASN A 205 -2.12 -17.15 24.95
CA ASN A 205 -1.59 -15.82 25.26
C ASN A 205 -2.16 -14.70 24.37
N GLY A 206 -3.06 -15.03 23.43
CA GLY A 206 -3.67 -14.09 22.51
C GLY A 206 -2.91 -13.83 21.22
N ARG A 207 -1.68 -14.35 21.06
CA ARG A 207 -0.89 -14.20 19.83
C ARG A 207 -1.57 -14.96 18.67
N PRO A 208 -1.69 -14.38 17.47
CA PRO A 208 -2.20 -15.10 16.29
C PRO A 208 -1.42 -16.39 16.00
N SER A 209 -2.16 -17.45 15.70
CA SER A 209 -1.63 -18.78 15.41
C SER A 209 -2.04 -19.32 14.04
N VAL A 210 -3.23 -18.93 13.55
CA VAL A 210 -3.75 -19.31 12.23
C VAL A 210 -4.37 -18.10 11.58
N GLY A 211 -4.05 -17.84 10.32
CA GLY A 211 -4.71 -16.86 9.47
C GLY A 211 -4.98 -17.39 8.08
N VAL A 212 -5.82 -16.67 7.36
CA VAL A 212 -6.18 -16.93 5.97
C VAL A 212 -5.92 -15.69 5.14
N ALA A 213 -5.60 -15.86 3.86
CA ALA A 213 -5.42 -14.77 2.91
C ALA A 213 -5.97 -15.14 1.53
N ASN A 214 -6.67 -14.21 0.88
CA ASN A 214 -7.04 -14.34 -0.52
C ASN A 214 -6.31 -13.29 -1.36
N VAL A 215 -5.74 -13.70 -2.49
CA VAL A 215 -5.05 -12.80 -3.44
C VAL A 215 -5.75 -12.85 -4.78
N SER A 216 -6.32 -11.72 -5.20
CA SER A 216 -7.09 -11.62 -6.43
C SER A 216 -6.22 -11.82 -7.68
N PRO A 217 -6.54 -12.78 -8.56
CA PRO A 217 -5.79 -13.00 -9.80
C PRO A 217 -5.74 -11.80 -10.74
N LYS A 218 -6.70 -10.88 -10.64
CA LYS A 218 -6.76 -9.62 -11.41
C LYS A 218 -5.53 -8.73 -11.18
N TYR A 219 -4.92 -8.81 -10.00
CA TYR A 219 -3.86 -7.90 -9.58
C TYR A 219 -2.48 -8.55 -9.46
N ILE A 220 -2.36 -9.82 -9.86
CA ILE A 220 -1.07 -10.51 -9.93
C ILE A 220 -0.26 -9.94 -11.10
N THR A 221 0.79 -9.19 -10.76
CA THR A 221 1.69 -8.53 -11.71
C THR A 221 3.13 -8.60 -11.21
N THR A 222 4.09 -8.30 -12.10
CA THR A 222 5.50 -8.16 -11.74
C THR A 222 5.80 -6.88 -10.95
N ASP A 223 4.81 -6.00 -10.74
CA ASP A 223 4.99 -4.78 -9.98
C ASP A 223 5.38 -5.13 -8.53
N PRO A 224 6.53 -4.64 -8.03
CA PRO A 224 6.91 -4.82 -6.63
C PRO A 224 5.84 -4.39 -5.62
N GLN A 225 4.86 -3.56 -6.01
CA GLN A 225 3.73 -3.19 -5.17
C GLN A 225 2.78 -4.34 -4.85
N ALA A 226 2.55 -5.27 -5.77
CA ALA A 226 1.69 -6.43 -5.50
C ALA A 226 2.19 -7.23 -4.28
N MET A 227 3.51 -7.42 -4.20
CA MET A 227 4.14 -8.07 -3.05
C MET A 227 3.95 -7.29 -1.74
N ARG A 228 3.98 -5.95 -1.77
CA ARG A 228 3.79 -5.13 -0.58
C ARG A 228 2.36 -5.17 -0.06
N VAL A 229 1.38 -5.23 -0.94
CA VAL A 229 -0.01 -5.43 -0.54
C VAL A 229 -0.18 -6.80 0.12
N ILE A 230 0.39 -7.86 -0.42
CA ILE A 230 0.33 -9.19 0.23
C ILE A 230 1.01 -9.16 1.60
N ALA A 231 2.15 -8.48 1.75
CA ALA A 231 2.80 -8.30 3.05
C ALA A 231 1.96 -7.47 4.04
N HIS A 232 1.26 -6.44 3.56
CA HIS A 232 0.32 -5.67 4.37
C HIS A 232 -0.78 -6.57 4.93
N GLU A 233 -1.42 -7.37 4.06
CA GLU A 233 -2.48 -8.28 4.48
C GLU A 233 -1.98 -9.34 5.46
N ILE A 234 -0.84 -9.97 5.18
CA ILE A 234 -0.26 -10.95 6.11
C ILE A 234 0.00 -10.30 7.48
N LEU A 235 0.36 -9.02 7.54
CA LEU A 235 0.56 -8.33 8.82
C LEU A 235 -0.74 -8.14 9.60
N HIS A 236 -1.88 -7.92 8.94
CA HIS A 236 -3.18 -7.98 9.58
C HIS A 236 -3.45 -9.36 10.18
N ALA A 237 -3.20 -10.44 9.43
CA ALA A 237 -3.37 -11.81 9.92
C ALA A 237 -2.42 -12.15 11.10
N LEU A 238 -1.27 -11.47 11.17
CA LEU A 238 -0.33 -11.52 12.30
C LEU A 238 -0.71 -10.59 13.47
N GLY A 239 -1.83 -9.86 13.39
CA GLY A 239 -2.40 -9.12 14.51
C GLY A 239 -2.18 -7.60 14.48
N PHE A 240 -1.79 -7.02 13.35
CA PHE A 240 -1.83 -5.56 13.19
C PHE A 240 -3.27 -5.12 12.94
N HIS A 241 -4.09 -5.02 13.98
CA HIS A 241 -5.45 -4.51 13.87
C HIS A 241 -5.96 -4.06 15.24
N ILE A 242 -7.07 -3.32 15.24
CA ILE A 242 -7.59 -2.65 16.44
C ILE A 242 -7.86 -3.58 17.62
N ASP A 243 -8.42 -4.77 17.40
CA ASP A 243 -8.75 -5.67 18.53
C ASP A 243 -7.51 -6.16 19.28
N VAL A 244 -6.39 -6.41 18.58
CA VAL A 244 -5.12 -6.77 19.24
C VAL A 244 -4.59 -5.55 19.99
N PHE A 245 -4.51 -4.39 19.34
CA PHE A 245 -4.03 -3.17 19.98
C PHE A 245 -4.85 -2.78 21.22
N SER A 246 -6.17 -2.96 21.17
CA SER A 246 -7.08 -2.68 22.29
C SER A 246 -6.89 -3.68 23.43
N LYS A 247 -6.80 -4.98 23.13
CA LYS A 247 -6.55 -6.04 24.14
C LYS A 247 -5.20 -5.87 24.83
N GLN A 248 -4.20 -5.36 24.11
CA GLN A 248 -2.88 -5.04 24.65
C GLN A 248 -2.79 -3.65 25.29
N GLY A 249 -3.90 -2.90 25.38
CA GLY A 249 -3.94 -1.58 26.03
C GLY A 249 -3.11 -0.50 25.32
N MET A 250 -2.84 -0.68 24.01
CA MET A 250 -2.00 0.23 23.22
C MET A 250 -2.77 1.47 22.73
N VAL A 251 -4.08 1.34 22.56
CA VAL A 251 -4.96 2.33 21.96
C VAL A 251 -5.40 3.37 22.98
N SER A 252 -5.40 4.63 22.57
CA SER A 252 -5.90 5.75 23.34
C SER A 252 -6.57 6.75 22.39
N HIS A 253 -7.03 7.86 22.96
CA HIS A 253 -7.61 8.95 22.19
C HIS A 253 -6.92 10.26 22.55
N THR A 254 -6.90 11.17 21.59
CA THR A 254 -6.55 12.57 21.80
C THR A 254 -7.70 13.46 21.32
N PHE A 255 -7.91 14.57 22.02
CA PHE A 255 -8.97 15.51 21.72
C PHE A 255 -8.41 16.75 21.04
N LEU A 256 -9.23 17.40 20.22
CA LEU A 256 -8.93 18.66 19.53
C LEU A 256 -7.68 18.63 18.64
N LEU A 257 -7.27 17.46 18.16
CA LEU A 257 -6.09 17.33 17.30
C LEU A 257 -6.39 17.94 15.93
N ARG A 258 -5.70 19.03 15.59
CA ARG A 258 -5.94 19.82 14.37
C ARG A 258 -7.41 20.21 14.19
N GLY A 259 -8.13 20.42 15.29
CA GLY A 259 -9.56 20.76 15.29
C GLY A 259 -10.52 19.57 15.19
N LYS A 260 -10.02 18.33 15.14
CA LYS A 260 -10.85 17.12 15.27
C LYS A 260 -11.15 16.84 16.73
N TRP A 261 -12.40 16.57 17.06
CA TRP A 261 -12.82 16.36 18.44
C TRP A 261 -12.20 15.11 19.07
N TRP A 262 -12.12 14.01 18.33
CA TRP A 262 -11.72 12.70 18.85
C TRP A 262 -10.89 11.98 17.80
N VAL A 263 -9.62 11.69 18.11
CA VAL A 263 -8.70 10.99 17.20
C VAL A 263 -8.11 9.77 17.89
N PRO A 264 -8.24 8.57 17.29
CA PRO A 264 -7.62 7.34 17.77
C PRO A 264 -6.11 7.37 17.58
N VAL A 265 -5.37 6.95 18.59
CA VAL A 265 -3.91 6.98 18.60
C VAL A 265 -3.32 5.78 19.33
N ILE A 266 -2.09 5.40 18.98
CA ILE A 266 -1.27 4.47 19.75
C ILE A 266 -0.28 5.26 20.63
N LYS A 267 -0.24 4.93 21.93
CA LYS A 267 0.65 5.56 22.93
C LYS A 267 1.74 4.61 23.45
N SER A 268 1.89 3.44 22.84
CA SER A 268 2.82 2.43 23.30
C SER A 268 4.28 2.88 23.16
N PRO A 269 5.19 2.44 24.05
CA PRO A 269 6.51 3.04 24.20
C PRO A 269 7.38 2.99 22.94
N SER A 270 7.43 1.84 22.26
CA SER A 270 8.28 1.65 21.09
C SER A 270 7.75 2.42 19.89
N VAL A 271 6.43 2.41 19.67
CA VAL A 271 5.79 3.22 18.63
C VAL A 271 6.09 4.70 18.83
N VAL A 272 5.93 5.22 20.05
CA VAL A 272 6.24 6.62 20.36
C VAL A 272 7.73 6.92 20.14
N ALA A 273 8.63 6.04 20.56
CA ALA A 273 10.07 6.21 20.37
C ALA A 273 10.43 6.28 18.87
N GLN A 274 9.90 5.37 18.06
CA GLN A 274 10.15 5.36 16.61
C GLN A 274 9.48 6.54 15.90
N ALA A 275 8.29 6.97 16.33
CA ALA A 275 7.65 8.17 15.81
C ALA A 275 8.46 9.45 16.11
N ARG A 276 9.01 9.58 17.34
CA ARG A 276 9.92 10.70 17.70
C ARG A 276 11.14 10.74 16.78
N ALA A 277 11.77 9.59 16.58
CA ALA A 277 12.95 9.46 15.74
C ALA A 277 12.65 9.76 14.27
N HIS A 278 11.56 9.20 13.73
CA HIS A 278 11.16 9.37 12.34
C HIS A 278 10.78 10.82 12.03
N PHE A 279 9.87 11.42 12.80
CA PHE A 279 9.41 12.78 12.55
C PHE A 279 10.41 13.85 13.01
N GLY A 280 11.47 13.51 13.75
CA GLY A 280 12.36 14.49 14.36
C GLY A 280 11.65 15.35 15.41
N CYS A 281 10.68 14.77 16.14
CA CYS A 281 9.89 15.47 17.14
C CYS A 281 10.05 14.81 18.53
N SER A 282 10.96 15.32 19.35
CA SER A 282 11.24 14.76 20.69
C SER A 282 10.05 14.80 21.65
N THR A 283 9.11 15.74 21.43
CA THR A 283 7.91 15.91 22.27
C THR A 283 6.69 15.13 21.79
N GLN A 284 6.85 14.26 20.78
CA GLN A 284 5.76 13.39 20.32
C GLN A 284 5.37 12.41 21.44
N THR A 285 4.08 12.16 21.64
CA THR A 285 3.58 11.30 22.73
C THR A 285 2.64 10.19 22.24
N PHE A 286 2.38 10.11 20.94
CA PHE A 286 1.51 9.12 20.32
C PHE A 286 1.82 8.98 18.83
N LEU A 287 1.16 8.06 18.14
CA LEU A 287 1.03 8.07 16.68
C LEU A 287 -0.44 7.85 16.31
N GLU A 288 -0.92 8.54 15.28
CA GLU A 288 -2.33 8.49 14.88
C GLU A 288 -2.65 7.19 14.13
N LEU A 289 -3.80 6.60 14.46
CA LEU A 289 -4.44 5.59 13.63
C LEU A 289 -5.37 6.28 12.63
N GLU A 290 -5.68 5.59 11.55
CA GLU A 290 -6.64 6.08 10.57
C GLU A 290 -8.03 6.23 11.21
N ASP A 291 -8.66 7.37 10.96
CA ASP A 291 -9.92 7.80 11.57
C ASP A 291 -10.99 8.16 10.54
N MET A 292 -10.61 8.14 9.25
CA MET A 292 -11.49 8.31 8.10
C MET A 292 -11.62 6.98 7.32
N GLY A 293 -12.43 6.96 6.26
CA GLY A 293 -12.77 5.72 5.53
C GLY A 293 -13.92 4.93 6.17
N GLY A 294 -14.07 3.66 5.81
CA GLY A 294 -15.03 2.73 6.41
C GLY A 294 -14.48 2.00 7.64
N GLU A 295 -15.25 1.03 8.15
CA GLU A 295 -14.92 0.31 9.39
C GLU A 295 -13.69 -0.60 9.24
N GLY A 296 -13.41 -1.10 8.03
CA GLY A 296 -12.17 -1.82 7.74
C GLY A 296 -10.92 -0.95 7.76
N THR A 297 -11.02 0.25 7.17
CA THR A 297 -9.92 1.21 7.10
C THR A 297 -9.59 1.82 8.47
N LYS A 298 -10.61 2.22 9.23
CA LYS A 298 -10.41 2.89 10.52
C LYS A 298 -9.73 1.97 11.53
N LEU A 299 -8.89 2.55 12.37
CA LEU A 299 -8.29 1.91 13.56
C LEU A 299 -7.33 0.74 13.31
N SER A 300 -7.27 0.19 12.09
CA SER A 300 -6.39 -0.92 11.72
C SER A 300 -5.22 -0.49 10.83
N HIS A 301 -5.13 0.82 10.51
CA HIS A 301 -4.06 1.40 9.72
C HIS A 301 -3.45 2.61 10.43
N TRP A 302 -2.21 2.94 10.07
CA TRP A 302 -1.64 4.24 10.39
C TRP A 302 -2.36 5.35 9.66
N LYS A 303 -2.46 6.53 10.30
CA LYS A 303 -3.04 7.71 9.67
C LYS A 303 -2.26 8.06 8.40
N ARG A 304 -2.92 7.91 7.24
CA ARG A 304 -2.28 8.05 5.92
C ARG A 304 -1.65 9.43 5.75
N ARG A 305 -2.32 10.49 6.24
CA ARG A 305 -1.76 11.86 6.28
C ARG A 305 -0.32 11.94 6.81
N SER A 306 0.03 11.16 7.83
CA SER A 306 1.37 11.19 8.45
C SER A 306 2.29 10.06 7.99
N MET A 307 1.71 8.98 7.47
CA MET A 307 2.40 7.70 7.22
C MET A 307 2.09 7.14 5.81
N LYS A 308 1.80 8.00 4.82
CA LYS A 308 1.32 7.64 3.46
C LYS A 308 2.15 6.60 2.70
N ASP A 309 3.41 6.42 3.07
CA ASP A 309 4.31 5.48 2.39
C ASP A 309 4.64 4.25 3.23
N ASP A 310 4.08 4.13 4.42
CA ASP A 310 4.27 2.96 5.29
C ASP A 310 3.65 1.70 4.68
N LEU A 311 3.99 0.54 5.21
CA LEU A 311 3.36 -0.73 4.87
C LEU A 311 1.89 -0.73 5.31
N MET A 312 1.58 -0.22 6.51
CA MET A 312 0.25 -0.30 7.12
C MET A 312 -0.55 1.00 7.03
N GLU A 313 -0.39 1.73 5.93
CA GLU A 313 -1.31 2.81 5.55
C GLU A 313 -2.54 2.24 4.81
N SER A 314 -3.62 3.01 4.68
CA SER A 314 -4.94 2.49 4.29
C SER A 314 -5.30 2.47 2.79
N SER A 315 -4.57 3.12 1.90
CA SER A 315 -5.04 3.42 0.54
C SER A 315 -3.97 3.35 -0.55
N GLY A 316 -2.95 2.51 -0.37
CA GLY A 316 -1.91 2.25 -1.38
C GLY A 316 -0.86 3.36 -1.46
N GLY A 317 0.35 3.05 -1.00
CA GLY A 317 1.53 3.91 -1.00
C GLY A 317 2.79 3.17 -1.46
N ALA A 318 3.97 3.56 -0.97
CA ALA A 318 5.20 2.82 -1.27
C ALA A 318 5.33 1.45 -0.58
N GLY A 319 4.51 1.18 0.45
CA GLY A 319 4.52 -0.09 1.18
C GLY A 319 5.82 -0.32 1.99
N ILE A 320 6.36 0.74 2.60
CA ILE A 320 7.63 0.71 3.33
C ILE A 320 7.43 0.05 4.69
N TYR A 321 8.11 -1.07 4.92
CA TYR A 321 8.05 -1.75 6.22
C TYR A 321 8.94 -1.02 7.23
N SER A 322 8.39 0.06 7.78
CA SER A 322 9.11 1.01 8.62
C SER A 322 9.39 0.46 10.03
N ALA A 323 10.31 1.14 10.71
CA ALA A 323 10.59 0.88 12.12
C ALA A 323 9.36 1.12 13.01
N ILE A 324 8.45 2.03 12.62
CA ILE A 324 7.23 2.32 13.36
C ILE A 324 6.28 1.11 13.33
N THR A 325 6.10 0.49 12.17
CA THR A 325 5.25 -0.69 12.02
C THR A 325 5.84 -1.90 12.73
N ILE A 326 7.17 -2.09 12.68
CA ILE A 326 7.85 -3.09 13.50
C ILE A 326 7.62 -2.84 14.99
N ALA A 327 7.68 -1.58 15.43
CA ALA A 327 7.45 -1.22 16.82
C ALA A 327 6.02 -1.47 17.31
N ALA A 328 5.01 -1.29 16.45
CA ALA A 328 3.63 -1.65 16.82
C ALA A 328 3.51 -3.15 17.07
N MET A 329 4.13 -3.99 16.23
CA MET A 329 4.14 -5.43 16.46
C MET A 329 4.91 -5.79 17.73
N GLU A 330 6.05 -5.14 18.00
CA GLU A 330 6.81 -5.36 19.25
C GLU A 330 5.99 -4.98 20.49
N ASP A 331 5.29 -3.85 20.47
CA ASP A 331 4.49 -3.35 21.59
C ASP A 331 3.23 -4.19 21.86
N THR A 332 2.83 -5.10 20.95
CA THR A 332 1.81 -6.11 21.27
C THR A 332 2.25 -7.12 22.33
N GLY A 333 3.58 -7.22 22.57
CA GLY A 333 4.18 -8.24 23.42
C GLY A 333 4.28 -9.62 22.77
N PHE A 334 3.72 -9.81 21.57
CA PHE A 334 3.77 -11.08 20.83
C PHE A 334 5.05 -11.28 20.04
N TYR A 335 5.70 -10.19 19.66
CA TYR A 335 6.85 -10.17 18.76
C TYR A 335 8.01 -9.39 19.36
N LYS A 336 9.23 -9.71 18.91
CA LYS A 336 10.40 -8.85 19.06
C LYS A 336 10.81 -8.34 17.69
N GLY A 337 10.90 -7.02 17.56
CA GLY A 337 11.19 -6.33 16.32
C GLY A 337 12.68 -6.33 15.99
N ASN A 338 13.02 -6.69 14.75
CA ASN A 338 14.36 -6.55 14.20
C ASN A 338 14.47 -5.24 13.41
N TYR A 339 14.80 -4.16 14.11
CA TYR A 339 14.89 -2.82 13.51
C TYR A 339 16.02 -2.65 12.49
N SER A 340 17.03 -3.53 12.44
CA SER A 340 18.08 -3.47 11.40
C SER A 340 17.55 -3.83 10.00
N MET A 341 16.37 -4.46 9.96
CA MET A 341 15.66 -4.80 8.73
C MET A 341 14.56 -3.77 8.41
N ALA A 342 14.36 -2.76 9.26
CA ALA A 342 13.46 -1.65 8.95
C ALA A 342 13.88 -0.95 7.66
N GLU A 343 12.90 -0.60 6.84
CA GLU A 343 13.14 0.20 5.65
C GLU A 343 12.98 1.69 5.97
N PRO A 344 13.87 2.54 5.45
CA PRO A 344 13.77 3.97 5.68
C PRO A 344 12.60 4.54 4.89
N MET A 345 11.63 5.10 5.59
CA MET A 345 10.58 5.92 5.00
C MET A 345 11.08 7.37 4.92
N MET A 346 10.93 8.01 3.76
CA MET A 346 11.26 9.43 3.58
C MET A 346 10.07 10.35 3.88
N TYR A 347 8.85 9.88 3.61
CA TYR A 347 7.63 10.61 3.93
C TYR A 347 7.54 10.92 5.42
N GLY A 348 7.38 12.20 5.78
CA GLY A 348 7.34 12.66 7.17
C GLY A 348 8.69 12.70 7.89
N ARG A 349 9.78 12.21 7.29
CA ARG A 349 11.08 12.17 7.97
C ARG A 349 11.54 13.58 8.32
N ASN A 350 11.86 13.81 9.60
CA ASN A 350 12.27 15.10 10.13
C ASN A 350 11.29 16.26 9.84
N ALA A 351 10.00 15.97 9.61
CA ALA A 351 8.98 16.99 9.37
C ALA A 351 8.70 17.87 10.62
N GLY A 352 9.22 17.47 11.77
CA GLY A 352 9.05 18.16 13.04
C GLY A 352 7.67 17.94 13.67
N CYS A 353 7.50 18.52 14.87
CA CYS A 353 6.26 18.36 15.63
C CYS A 353 5.03 19.01 14.96
N GLY A 354 5.26 19.96 14.05
CA GLY A 354 4.21 20.61 13.29
C GLY A 354 3.38 19.61 12.48
N LEU A 355 3.99 18.55 11.94
CA LEU A 355 3.27 17.57 11.12
C LEU A 355 2.05 17.01 11.86
N VAL A 356 2.19 16.68 13.14
CA VAL A 356 1.11 16.13 13.95
C VAL A 356 0.17 17.23 14.46
N ARG A 357 0.70 18.41 14.82
CA ARG A 357 -0.08 19.43 15.55
C ARG A 357 -0.79 20.45 14.66
N GLU A 358 -0.30 20.67 13.46
CA GLU A 358 -0.70 21.78 12.59
C GLU A 358 -1.39 21.29 11.32
N LYS A 359 -2.11 22.19 10.65
CA LYS A 359 -2.69 21.90 9.34
C LYS A 359 -1.59 21.68 8.31
N CYS A 360 -1.82 20.76 7.36
CA CYS A 360 -0.87 20.48 6.27
C CYS A 360 -0.68 21.68 5.33
N VAL A 361 -1.75 22.46 5.13
CA VAL A 361 -1.78 23.64 4.26
C VAL A 361 -2.51 24.76 4.99
N VAL A 362 -1.97 25.98 4.92
CA VAL A 362 -2.57 27.19 5.50
C VAL A 362 -2.68 28.25 4.42
N LYS A 363 -3.92 28.68 4.12
CA LYS A 363 -4.22 29.69 3.08
C LYS A 363 -3.59 29.33 1.72
N GLY A 364 -3.64 28.04 1.36
CA GLY A 364 -3.09 27.51 0.12
C GLY A 364 -1.56 27.34 0.07
N VAL A 365 -0.85 27.59 1.17
CA VAL A 365 0.59 27.36 1.30
C VAL A 365 0.83 26.10 2.13
N SER A 366 1.54 25.13 1.54
CA SER A 366 1.94 23.90 2.25
C SER A 366 2.92 24.22 3.37
N GLN A 367 2.68 23.65 4.54
CA GLN A 367 3.58 23.72 5.70
C GLN A 367 4.63 22.60 5.64
N PHE A 368 4.43 21.59 4.79
CA PHE A 368 5.35 20.47 4.57
C PHE A 368 5.49 20.22 3.06
N PRO A 369 6.26 21.05 2.32
CA PRO A 369 6.30 21.03 0.86
C PRO A 369 6.75 19.70 0.23
N GLU A 370 7.53 18.91 0.95
CA GLU A 370 7.96 17.55 0.55
C GLU A 370 6.84 16.50 0.64
N MET A 371 5.74 16.82 1.34
CA MET A 371 4.63 15.90 1.62
C MET A 371 3.31 16.34 0.99
N PHE A 372 3.02 17.64 1.06
CA PHE A 372 1.77 18.24 0.62
C PHE A 372 2.03 19.38 -0.36
N CYS A 373 1.12 19.57 -1.30
CA CYS A 373 1.22 20.59 -2.34
C CYS A 373 0.21 21.73 -2.13
N GLY A 374 0.55 22.94 -2.59
CA GLY A 374 -0.33 24.11 -2.55
C GLY A 374 -0.81 24.51 -3.94
N SER A 375 -1.60 25.59 -4.03
CA SER A 375 -2.20 26.05 -5.30
C SER A 375 -1.16 26.39 -6.37
N ALA A 376 0.03 26.85 -5.97
CA ALA A 376 1.09 27.25 -6.89
C ALA A 376 1.65 26.09 -7.76
N ASN A 377 1.46 24.84 -7.33
CA ASN A 377 1.99 23.66 -8.01
C ASN A 377 0.88 22.72 -8.50
N ALA A 378 -0.37 23.19 -8.55
CA ALA A 378 -1.54 22.33 -8.76
C ALA A 378 -1.45 21.48 -10.05
N THR A 379 -0.96 22.08 -11.14
CA THR A 379 -0.94 21.47 -12.48
C THR A 379 0.42 20.92 -12.90
N LYS A 380 1.46 21.06 -12.07
CA LYS A 380 2.80 20.61 -12.45
C LYS A 380 2.89 19.10 -12.29
N LEU A 381 3.36 18.43 -13.34
CA LEU A 381 3.72 17.01 -13.32
C LEU A 381 5.09 16.84 -12.65
N VAL A 382 5.10 16.45 -11.38
CA VAL A 382 6.30 16.33 -10.52
C VAL A 382 6.40 14.93 -9.94
N CYS A 383 7.55 14.57 -9.39
CA CYS A 383 7.68 13.29 -8.71
C CYS A 383 6.77 13.22 -7.48
N ALA A 384 6.06 12.10 -7.32
CA ALA A 384 5.42 11.78 -6.05
C ALA A 384 6.50 11.55 -4.97
N SER A 385 6.15 11.76 -3.69
CA SER A 385 7.11 11.66 -2.57
C SER A 385 7.81 10.31 -2.47
N ALA A 386 7.14 9.22 -2.86
CA ALA A 386 7.69 7.88 -2.95
C ALA A 386 8.69 7.67 -4.11
N ARG A 387 8.77 8.62 -5.05
CA ARG A 387 9.56 8.53 -6.29
C ARG A 387 9.24 7.32 -7.15
N LEU A 388 8.02 6.79 -7.07
CA LEU A 388 7.57 5.64 -7.86
C LEU A 388 6.89 6.04 -9.17
N GLY A 389 6.60 7.33 -9.37
CA GLY A 389 5.97 7.85 -10.56
C GLY A 389 5.88 9.37 -10.55
N VAL A 390 5.34 9.92 -11.63
CA VAL A 390 5.11 11.36 -11.81
C VAL A 390 3.62 11.65 -11.63
N GLY A 391 3.28 12.54 -10.72
CA GLY A 391 1.90 12.92 -10.42
C GLY A 391 1.67 14.42 -10.55
N HIS A 392 0.44 14.82 -10.29
CA HIS A 392 0.10 16.22 -10.04
C HIS A 392 -0.52 16.36 -8.66
N CYS A 393 -0.67 17.59 -8.20
CA CYS A 393 -1.34 17.85 -6.95
C CYS A 393 -2.82 17.47 -7.06
N ASN A 394 -3.31 16.56 -6.23
CA ASN A 394 -4.69 16.03 -6.29
C ASN A 394 -5.75 16.99 -5.71
N LEU A 395 -5.68 18.27 -6.10
CA LEU A 395 -6.65 19.28 -5.71
C LEU A 395 -7.96 19.12 -6.47
N VAL A 396 -9.06 19.05 -5.73
CA VAL A 396 -10.41 18.94 -6.27
C VAL A 396 -11.33 19.97 -5.64
N ASN A 397 -12.37 20.37 -6.38
CA ASN A 397 -13.48 21.13 -5.81
C ASN A 397 -14.54 20.15 -5.34
N HIS A 398 -14.73 20.06 -4.03
CA HIS A 398 -15.77 19.23 -3.42
C HIS A 398 -17.16 19.84 -3.69
N PRO A 399 -18.22 19.01 -3.79
CA PRO A 399 -19.58 19.49 -4.08
C PRO A 399 -20.18 20.33 -2.95
N SER A 400 -19.57 20.32 -1.77
CA SER A 400 -19.98 21.10 -0.60
C SER A 400 -18.76 21.58 0.19
N PRO A 401 -18.88 22.64 0.99
CA PRO A 401 -17.79 23.11 1.84
C PRO A 401 -17.25 21.99 2.73
N LEU A 402 -15.93 21.83 2.75
CA LEU A 402 -15.27 20.89 3.64
C LEU A 402 -15.50 21.30 5.11
N PRO A 403 -15.50 20.35 6.06
CA PRO A 403 -15.51 20.67 7.48
C PRO A 403 -14.41 21.67 7.86
N ARG A 404 -14.65 22.57 8.82
CA ARG A 404 -13.73 23.68 9.17
C ARG A 404 -12.29 23.23 9.48
N GLN A 405 -12.13 22.06 10.09
CA GLN A 405 -10.84 21.45 10.37
C GLN A 405 -10.05 21.08 9.10
N PHE A 406 -10.73 20.80 7.99
CA PHE A 406 -10.16 20.42 6.70
C PHE A 406 -10.18 21.55 5.66
N GLN A 407 -10.64 22.74 6.02
CA GLN A 407 -10.54 23.91 5.15
C GLN A 407 -9.10 24.45 5.17
N TYR A 408 -8.38 24.27 4.06
CA TYR A 408 -6.97 24.65 3.91
C TYR A 408 -6.75 25.88 3.00
N PHE A 409 -7.74 26.20 2.19
CA PHE A 409 -7.73 27.27 1.19
C PHE A 409 -8.79 28.32 1.52
N SER A 410 -8.70 29.49 0.90
CA SER A 410 -9.72 30.54 1.04
C SER A 410 -11.08 30.09 0.50
N ASN A 411 -11.08 29.24 -0.54
CA ASN A 411 -12.28 28.54 -0.99
C ASN A 411 -12.53 27.33 -0.08
N ALA A 412 -13.67 27.32 0.61
CA ALA A 412 -14.06 26.26 1.55
C ALA A 412 -14.35 24.91 0.88
N THR A 413 -14.58 24.86 -0.43
CA THR A 413 -14.78 23.60 -1.17
C THR A 413 -13.49 23.00 -1.75
N LEU A 414 -12.39 23.76 -1.73
CA LEU A 414 -11.14 23.32 -2.33
C LEU A 414 -10.30 22.52 -1.31
N GLY A 415 -9.85 21.33 -1.68
CA GLY A 415 -8.99 20.47 -0.87
C GLY A 415 -8.40 19.32 -1.68
N GLY A 416 -7.66 18.43 -1.02
CA GLY A 416 -7.22 17.16 -1.61
C GLY A 416 -8.40 16.23 -1.89
N ALA A 417 -8.19 15.26 -2.79
CA ALA A 417 -9.22 14.30 -3.18
C ALA A 417 -9.47 13.23 -2.10
N GLU A 418 -8.43 12.79 -1.40
CA GLU A 418 -8.51 11.67 -0.44
C GLU A 418 -8.90 12.11 0.98
N VAL A 419 -9.82 11.35 1.59
CA VAL A 419 -10.35 11.64 2.92
C VAL A 419 -9.42 11.16 4.04
N GLU A 420 -8.70 10.06 3.83
CA GLU A 420 -7.68 9.46 4.70
C GLU A 420 -6.48 10.42 4.89
N MET A 421 -6.25 11.27 3.90
CA MET A 421 -5.28 12.36 3.96
C MET A 421 -5.77 13.57 4.75
N ASP A 422 -6.93 13.50 5.41
CA ASP A 422 -7.65 14.65 5.98
C ASP A 422 -7.94 15.73 4.92
N TYR A 423 -8.14 15.33 3.66
CA TYR A 423 -8.22 16.25 2.51
C TYR A 423 -6.96 17.10 2.31
N CYS A 424 -5.81 16.70 2.87
CA CYS A 424 -4.53 17.35 2.57
C CYS A 424 -4.12 17.03 1.13
N PRO A 425 -3.95 18.04 0.26
CA PRO A 425 -3.51 17.81 -1.11
C PRO A 425 -2.06 17.32 -1.14
N TYR A 426 -1.79 16.30 -1.95
CA TYR A 426 -0.46 15.73 -2.17
C TYR A 426 -0.28 15.42 -3.66
N VAL A 427 0.96 15.10 -4.05
CA VAL A 427 1.25 14.70 -5.44
C VAL A 427 0.84 13.24 -5.62
N ASP A 428 -0.21 13.03 -6.40
CA ASP A 428 -0.76 11.70 -6.66
C ASP A 428 -0.33 11.20 -8.05
N PRO A 429 0.43 10.09 -8.13
CA PRO A 429 0.90 9.54 -9.39
C PRO A 429 -0.23 8.77 -10.11
N PHE A 430 -0.34 8.97 -11.43
CA PHE A 430 -1.24 8.20 -12.28
C PHE A 430 -0.78 6.75 -12.44
N SER A 431 -1.71 5.84 -12.74
CA SER A 431 -1.38 4.43 -12.98
C SER A 431 -0.43 4.25 -14.17
N GLU A 432 -0.54 5.07 -15.22
CA GLU A 432 0.28 5.06 -16.44
C GLU A 432 1.60 5.82 -16.30
N SER A 433 1.78 6.54 -15.19
CA SER A 433 2.96 7.35 -14.89
C SER A 433 3.95 6.66 -13.96
N LYS A 434 3.72 5.39 -13.64
CA LYS A 434 4.60 4.60 -12.78
C LYS A 434 5.95 4.36 -13.46
N CYS A 435 7.03 4.50 -12.71
CA CYS A 435 8.36 4.20 -13.22
C CYS A 435 8.60 2.70 -13.42
N SER A 436 7.77 1.82 -12.85
CA SER A 436 7.86 0.36 -13.02
C SER A 436 7.31 -0.14 -14.36
N PHE A 437 6.49 0.66 -15.05
CA PHE A 437 5.72 0.21 -16.21
C PHE A 437 5.67 1.29 -17.30
N ASP A 438 5.92 0.89 -18.57
CA ASP A 438 5.82 1.82 -19.70
C ASP A 438 4.36 1.99 -20.14
N GLY A 439 3.67 2.93 -19.50
CA GLY A 439 2.35 3.39 -19.90
C GLY A 439 2.35 4.33 -21.12
N ARG A 440 3.51 4.58 -21.74
CA ARG A 440 3.71 5.56 -22.84
C ARG A 440 3.28 7.00 -22.51
N PHE A 441 3.21 7.33 -21.23
CA PHE A 441 2.77 8.64 -20.74
C PHE A 441 3.94 9.61 -20.51
N LEU A 442 5.08 9.13 -20.00
CA LEU A 442 6.20 9.99 -19.60
C LEU A 442 7.26 10.11 -20.70
N ASN A 443 7.52 11.34 -21.14
CA ASN A 443 8.70 11.65 -21.99
C ASN A 443 10.01 11.50 -21.20
N GLY A 444 11.10 11.20 -21.90
CA GLY A 444 12.44 11.11 -21.32
C GLY A 444 12.66 10.00 -20.29
N SER A 445 11.69 9.10 -20.11
CA SER A 445 11.68 8.14 -18.99
C SER A 445 12.23 6.76 -19.36
N VAL A 446 12.83 6.10 -18.36
CA VAL A 446 13.27 4.70 -18.39
C VAL A 446 12.46 3.92 -17.37
N TYR A 447 11.87 2.81 -17.80
CA TYR A 447 10.97 2.01 -16.97
C TYR A 447 11.63 0.72 -16.48
N GLY A 448 11.21 0.27 -15.30
CA GLY A 448 11.62 -1.00 -14.70
C GLY A 448 11.47 -1.02 -13.18
N ALA A 449 11.56 -2.18 -12.56
CA ALA A 449 11.37 -2.35 -11.10
C ALA A 449 12.29 -1.46 -10.23
N LYS A 450 13.50 -1.16 -10.75
CA LYS A 450 14.49 -0.27 -10.11
C LYS A 450 14.43 1.17 -10.58
N SER A 451 13.55 1.53 -11.51
CA SER A 451 13.41 2.91 -11.94
C SER A 451 12.71 3.74 -10.87
N ARG A 452 13.19 4.97 -10.69
CA ARG A 452 12.63 5.95 -9.75
C ARG A 452 12.49 7.30 -10.44
N CYS A 453 11.59 8.12 -9.91
CA CYS A 453 11.35 9.47 -10.38
C CYS A 453 12.40 10.44 -9.81
N PHE A 454 13.02 11.20 -10.71
CA PHE A 454 13.98 12.25 -10.39
C PHE A 454 13.40 13.61 -10.77
N ASP A 455 13.55 14.57 -9.85
CA ASP A 455 13.03 15.93 -10.02
C ASP A 455 13.84 16.67 -11.08
N ALA A 456 13.15 17.32 -12.00
CA ALA A 456 13.69 18.20 -13.03
C ALA A 456 13.09 19.60 -12.84
N PRO A 457 13.57 20.39 -11.86
CA PRO A 457 12.87 21.59 -11.38
C PRO A 457 12.73 22.70 -12.42
N ALA A 458 13.66 22.76 -13.38
CA ALA A 458 13.61 23.70 -14.51
C ALA A 458 12.87 23.13 -15.76
N GLY A 459 12.31 21.92 -15.66
CA GLY A 459 11.86 21.15 -16.81
C GLY A 459 13.03 20.56 -17.61
N PHE A 460 12.69 19.94 -18.74
CA PHE A 460 13.68 19.35 -19.66
C PHE A 460 13.12 19.33 -21.09
N ALA A 461 14.02 19.14 -22.07
CA ALA A 461 13.64 18.98 -23.47
C ALA A 461 14.21 17.67 -24.04
N GLU A 462 13.36 16.89 -24.69
CA GLU A 462 13.72 15.64 -25.37
C GLU A 462 13.64 15.84 -26.89
N SER A 463 14.72 15.52 -27.60
CA SER A 463 14.81 15.64 -29.07
C SER A 463 14.36 17.01 -29.59
N GLY A 464 14.71 18.09 -28.88
CA GLY A 464 14.37 19.48 -29.24
C GLY A 464 12.95 19.90 -28.87
N ARG A 465 12.17 19.07 -28.17
CA ARG A 465 10.80 19.40 -27.70
C ARG A 465 10.78 19.54 -26.19
N SER A 466 10.35 20.69 -25.70
CA SER A 466 10.14 20.91 -24.26
C SER A 466 9.08 19.96 -23.71
N SER A 467 9.38 19.35 -22.58
CA SER A 467 8.46 18.51 -21.81
C SER A 467 7.63 19.40 -20.88
N ALA A 468 6.34 19.08 -20.75
CA ALA A 468 5.47 19.69 -19.73
C ALA A 468 5.66 19.07 -18.32
N GLN A 469 6.68 18.21 -18.16
CA GLN A 469 6.98 17.48 -16.93
C GLN A 469 8.19 18.08 -16.22
N TYR A 470 8.12 18.05 -14.89
CA TYR A 470 9.15 18.48 -13.95
C TYR A 470 9.70 17.28 -13.15
N GLY A 471 9.49 16.08 -13.66
CA GLY A 471 10.07 14.83 -13.18
C GLY A 471 10.15 13.82 -14.32
N LEU A 472 11.10 12.89 -14.22
CA LEU A 472 11.26 11.78 -15.18
C LEU A 472 11.76 10.52 -14.47
N CYS A 473 11.45 9.35 -15.03
CA CYS A 473 11.94 8.09 -14.50
C CYS A 473 13.34 7.77 -15.03
N ALA A 474 14.26 7.41 -14.14
CA ALA A 474 15.58 6.89 -14.49
C ALA A 474 15.84 5.58 -13.76
N ASN A 475 16.59 4.67 -14.39
CA ASN A 475 16.97 3.41 -13.77
C ASN A 475 18.02 3.68 -12.69
N VAL A 476 17.88 3.04 -11.53
CA VAL A 476 18.76 3.22 -10.37
C VAL A 476 19.59 1.97 -10.13
N HIS A 477 20.89 2.17 -9.98
CA HIS A 477 21.82 1.15 -9.51
C HIS A 477 22.38 1.54 -8.15
N CYS A 478 21.97 0.83 -7.11
CA CYS A 478 22.46 1.02 -5.74
C CYS A 478 23.77 0.24 -5.57
N GLU A 479 24.89 0.94 -5.46
CA GLU A 479 26.24 0.36 -5.49
C GLU A 479 26.70 -0.08 -4.10
N THR A 480 26.43 0.75 -3.09
CA THR A 480 26.76 0.53 -1.69
C THR A 480 25.56 0.88 -0.82
N THR A 481 25.71 0.90 0.51
CA THR A 481 24.67 1.37 1.44
C THR A 481 24.42 2.87 1.39
N THR A 482 25.24 3.66 0.67
CA THR A 482 25.12 5.13 0.64
C THR A 482 25.32 5.75 -0.75
N THR A 483 25.79 4.99 -1.73
CA THR A 483 26.07 5.47 -3.09
C THR A 483 25.20 4.77 -4.13
N TYR A 484 24.78 5.53 -5.12
CA TYR A 484 24.02 5.03 -6.25
C TYR A 484 24.35 5.80 -7.52
N SER A 485 24.05 5.16 -8.65
CA SER A 485 24.17 5.73 -9.98
C SER A 485 22.85 5.58 -10.73
N VAL A 486 22.69 6.44 -11.74
CA VAL A 486 21.45 6.56 -12.51
C VAL A 486 21.73 6.40 -14.00
N LYS A 487 20.78 5.79 -14.71
CA LYS A 487 20.80 5.68 -16.17
C LYS A 487 19.51 6.27 -16.73
N VAL A 488 19.66 7.45 -17.36
CA VAL A 488 18.59 8.18 -18.04
C VAL A 488 18.34 7.63 -19.44
N ARG A 489 17.24 8.05 -20.08
CA ARG A 489 16.85 7.57 -21.41
C ARG A 489 17.94 7.86 -22.44
N GLY A 490 18.31 6.85 -23.22
CA GLY A 490 19.33 6.96 -24.26
C GLY A 490 20.78 7.08 -23.77
N ALA A 491 21.03 7.05 -22.44
CA ALA A 491 22.38 6.91 -21.93
C ALA A 491 22.86 5.46 -22.10
N THR A 492 24.16 5.26 -22.37
CA THR A 492 24.76 3.92 -22.48
C THR A 492 25.18 3.38 -21.12
N MET A 493 25.71 4.24 -20.25
CA MET A 493 26.27 3.91 -18.93
C MET A 493 25.48 4.52 -17.78
N PHE A 494 25.62 3.92 -16.59
CA PHE A 494 25.18 4.53 -15.34
C PHE A 494 26.14 5.66 -14.94
N THR A 495 25.60 6.76 -14.44
CA THR A 495 26.35 7.92 -13.95
C THR A 495 26.11 8.11 -12.46
N ARG A 496 27.18 8.31 -11.68
CA ARG A 496 27.08 8.53 -10.24
C ARG A 496 26.20 9.74 -9.93
N CYS A 497 25.25 9.57 -9.01
CA CYS A 497 24.34 10.63 -8.59
C CYS A 497 24.57 10.92 -7.10
N THR A 498 25.30 12.00 -6.79
CA THR A 498 25.62 12.37 -5.41
C THR A 498 24.47 13.18 -4.82
N PRO A 499 23.87 12.80 -3.67
CA PRO A 499 22.74 13.53 -3.10
C PRO A 499 23.00 15.05 -2.99
N GLY A 500 22.02 15.85 -3.40
CA GLY A 500 22.09 17.32 -3.42
C GLY A 500 22.78 17.92 -4.65
N THR A 501 23.39 17.11 -5.51
CA THR A 501 23.96 17.58 -6.79
C THR A 501 22.96 17.48 -7.94
N THR A 502 23.29 18.09 -9.07
CA THR A 502 22.50 18.04 -10.30
C THR A 502 23.27 17.38 -11.43
N LEU A 503 22.58 16.62 -12.28
CA LEU A 503 23.15 16.05 -13.51
C LEU A 503 22.48 16.67 -14.73
N THR A 504 23.27 17.30 -15.60
CA THR A 504 22.79 17.90 -16.85
C THR A 504 22.44 16.82 -17.87
N LEU A 505 21.18 16.74 -18.29
CA LEU A 505 20.67 15.63 -19.11
C LEU A 505 21.34 15.52 -20.48
N SER A 506 21.62 16.66 -21.14
CA SER A 506 22.30 16.70 -22.44
C SER A 506 23.75 16.20 -22.39
N SER A 507 24.39 16.24 -21.21
CA SER A 507 25.71 15.65 -21.00
C SER A 507 25.66 14.12 -20.83
N LEU A 508 24.51 13.58 -20.42
CA LEU A 508 24.32 12.15 -20.18
C LEU A 508 23.80 11.40 -21.41
N SER A 509 22.99 12.05 -22.24
CA SER A 509 22.45 11.45 -23.47
C SER A 509 22.08 12.50 -24.52
N SER A 510 22.38 12.17 -25.77
CA SER A 510 21.98 12.94 -26.96
C SER A 510 20.47 12.97 -27.20
N LYS A 511 19.67 12.19 -26.44
CA LYS A 511 18.21 12.28 -26.47
C LYS A 511 17.69 13.56 -25.83
N PHE A 512 18.47 14.19 -24.95
CA PHE A 512 18.08 15.43 -24.29
C PHE A 512 18.82 16.62 -24.90
N SER A 513 18.06 17.69 -25.16
CA SER A 513 18.61 18.95 -25.64
C SER A 513 18.78 19.97 -24.52
N ASP A 514 18.05 19.82 -23.40
CA ASP A 514 18.12 20.71 -22.25
C ASP A 514 17.59 20.03 -20.97
N GLY A 515 17.86 20.62 -19.81
CA GLY A 515 17.37 20.22 -18.50
C GLY A 515 18.43 19.53 -17.64
N HIS A 516 18.12 19.43 -16.35
CA HIS A 516 18.92 18.69 -15.37
C HIS A 516 18.00 17.95 -14.40
N ILE A 517 18.49 16.85 -13.85
CA ILE A 517 17.86 16.15 -12.73
C ILE A 517 18.60 16.45 -11.43
N THR A 518 17.87 16.49 -10.32
CA THR A 518 18.44 16.59 -8.97
C THR A 518 18.63 15.20 -8.38
N CYS A 519 19.78 14.94 -7.78
CA CYS A 519 20.09 13.68 -7.10
C CYS A 519 19.48 13.70 -5.68
N PRO A 520 18.45 12.89 -5.39
CA PRO A 520 17.84 12.87 -4.07
C PRO A 520 18.67 12.08 -3.04
N PRO A 521 18.26 12.07 -1.75
CA PRO A 521 18.88 11.21 -0.75
C PRO A 521 18.84 9.73 -1.15
N TYR A 522 19.89 8.97 -0.82
CA TYR A 522 20.03 7.54 -1.15
C TYR A 522 18.78 6.73 -0.77
N ASP A 523 18.28 6.90 0.47
CA ASP A 523 17.13 6.15 0.99
C ASP A 523 15.84 6.36 0.18
N SER A 524 15.69 7.50 -0.50
CA SER A 524 14.51 7.79 -1.32
C SER A 524 14.43 6.98 -2.62
N VAL A 525 15.57 6.44 -3.08
CA VAL A 525 15.65 5.69 -4.35
C VAL A 525 16.12 4.25 -4.15
N CYS A 526 16.89 3.99 -3.09
CA CYS A 526 17.49 2.71 -2.77
C CYS A 526 17.02 2.12 -1.43
N GLY A 527 16.23 2.85 -0.63
CA GLY A 527 15.81 2.42 0.71
C GLY A 527 14.83 1.25 0.71
N ARG A 528 14.02 1.12 -0.36
CA ARG A 528 13.11 -0.01 -0.54
C ARG A 528 13.91 -1.25 -0.93
N ARG A 529 13.97 -2.24 -0.03
CA ARG A 529 14.64 -3.52 -0.28
C ARG A 529 13.77 -4.34 -1.21
N LEU A 530 14.17 -4.40 -2.47
CA LEU A 530 13.61 -5.34 -3.44
C LEU A 530 14.35 -6.68 -3.28
N SER A 531 13.64 -7.80 -3.35
CA SER A 531 14.31 -9.11 -3.32
C SER A 531 15.26 -9.23 -4.52
N THR A 532 16.31 -10.05 -4.41
CA THR A 532 17.27 -10.30 -5.52
C THR A 532 16.59 -10.81 -6.79
N THR A 533 15.37 -11.35 -6.68
CA THR A 533 14.56 -11.83 -7.80
C THR A 533 13.71 -10.71 -8.42
N GLN A 534 13.28 -9.69 -7.65
CA GLN A 534 12.65 -8.45 -8.17
C GLN A 534 13.62 -7.59 -9.00
N ALA A 535 14.91 -7.89 -8.90
CA ALA A 535 15.99 -7.18 -9.54
C ALA A 535 16.40 -7.73 -10.93
N ARG A 536 15.80 -8.84 -11.37
CA ARG A 536 16.08 -9.51 -12.65
C ARG A 536 15.07 -9.14 -13.73
#